data_AF-A0A2E4JT03-F1
#
_entry.id   AF-A0A2E4JT03-F1
#
_cell.length_a   1.000
_cell.length_b   1.000
_cell.length_c   1.000
_cell.angle_alpha   90.00
_cell.angle_beta   90.00
_cell.angle_gamma   90.00
#
_symmetry.space_group_name_H-M   'P 1'
#
loop_
_entity.id
_entity.type
_entity.pdbx_description
1 polymer ?
#
loop_
_entity_poly.entity_id
_entity_poly.type
_entity_poly.pdbx_seq_one_letter_code
_entity_poly.pdbx_strand_id
1 'polypeptide(L)'
;MPQKKNLNVAPYYDDFDKSKNFHEVLFRPGYAVQARELTTLQSILKNQQEQSSKHLFKEGAMVIPGQISYLNAYFSLKLATQFSGEDIDPSTYYNADTPVTITGVTSGVQAQVVGYAVATATEQPVLFLQYVGGGTDNVSVIFQNSENIKANVGITHTSSYSTDIASATTYSTLASVKGCAAKISEGVYYIRGSFIEVSEETLVLEKYTRHFTGRVGLTITETIVTPESDSTLPDNSTGTSNYAAKGAHRLKISVALAKLEESSTSDADFVELMRVKKGVVQTKVRKSEFGAIEDTFARRTHDESGDYTTRPFQFEMKESVTVNENEGVFTADEETDDYGIASSSLLALKISPGKAYVKGYEIEKISSTYKDINKARAIENVNAGVSPWLMGNYALITKVYGTPDIDFVSGELVAYKEVQLYDTLTSTRGSTSGTHIGSARVRAIEYYSGTTGAASDNLASQYKA
;
A
#
# COMPACT_ATOMS: atom_id res chain seq x y z
N MET A 1 -20.49 -22.86 -15.69
CA MET A 1 -19.29 -22.31 -16.36
C MET A 1 -18.90 -21.00 -15.67
N PRO A 2 -17.64 -20.55 -15.74
CA PRO A 2 -17.12 -19.40 -15.00
C PRO A 2 -17.46 -18.04 -15.62
N GLN A 3 -17.90 -18.00 -16.89
CA GLN A 3 -18.52 -16.79 -17.43
C GLN A 3 -19.81 -16.45 -16.67
N LYS A 4 -20.08 -15.16 -16.49
CA LYS A 4 -21.29 -14.70 -15.77
C LYS A 4 -22.47 -14.50 -16.70
N LYS A 5 -22.22 -14.20 -17.97
CA LYS A 5 -23.26 -14.01 -18.98
C LYS A 5 -24.03 -15.31 -19.16
N ASN A 6 -25.33 -15.26 -18.88
CA ASN A 6 -26.21 -16.39 -19.10
C ASN A 6 -26.45 -16.57 -20.61
N LEU A 7 -26.04 -17.73 -21.14
CA LEU A 7 -26.25 -18.13 -22.53
C LEU A 7 -27.46 -19.07 -22.68
N ASN A 8 -28.07 -19.53 -21.57
CA ASN A 8 -29.30 -20.31 -21.59
C ASN A 8 -30.55 -19.41 -21.66
N VAL A 9 -30.55 -18.52 -22.66
CA VAL A 9 -31.65 -17.59 -22.94
C VAL A 9 -31.84 -17.49 -24.45
N ALA A 10 -33.00 -17.03 -24.88
CA ALA A 10 -33.25 -16.77 -26.29
C ALA A 10 -32.21 -15.76 -26.84
N PRO A 11 -31.61 -16.00 -28.02
CA PRO A 11 -31.85 -17.10 -28.95
C PRO A 11 -30.92 -18.33 -28.80
N TYR A 12 -29.99 -18.36 -27.83
CA TYR A 12 -28.88 -19.32 -27.81
C TYR A 12 -29.18 -20.65 -27.11
N TYR A 13 -29.98 -20.64 -26.04
CA TYR A 13 -30.43 -21.84 -25.30
C TYR A 13 -29.31 -22.85 -24.98
N ASP A 14 -28.13 -22.38 -24.58
CA ASP A 14 -27.03 -23.25 -24.16
C ASP A 14 -27.34 -23.89 -22.81
N ASP A 15 -27.88 -25.10 -22.82
CA ASP A 15 -28.32 -25.83 -21.63
C ASP A 15 -27.28 -26.82 -21.08
N PHE A 16 -26.00 -26.62 -21.43
CA PHE A 16 -24.93 -27.46 -20.92
C PHE A 16 -24.90 -27.49 -19.38
N ASP A 17 -24.91 -28.71 -18.84
CA ASP A 17 -24.88 -28.97 -17.40
C ASP A 17 -23.76 -29.95 -17.07
N LYS A 18 -22.78 -29.47 -16.29
CA LYS A 18 -21.62 -30.26 -15.86
C LYS A 18 -22.02 -31.48 -15.03
N SER A 19 -23.15 -31.44 -14.30
CA SER A 19 -23.60 -32.54 -13.45
C SER A 19 -23.99 -33.79 -14.23
N LYS A 20 -24.37 -33.63 -15.51
CA LYS A 20 -24.77 -34.73 -16.38
C LYS A 20 -23.59 -35.54 -16.92
N ASN A 21 -22.36 -35.06 -16.73
CA ASN A 21 -21.12 -35.75 -17.15
C ASN A 21 -21.13 -36.22 -18.61
N PHE A 22 -21.67 -35.42 -19.53
CA PHE A 22 -21.53 -35.69 -20.96
C PHE A 22 -20.15 -35.26 -21.45
N HIS A 23 -19.51 -36.13 -22.23
CA HIS A 23 -18.14 -35.95 -22.70
C HIS A 23 -18.03 -35.69 -24.21
N GLU A 24 -19.02 -36.12 -24.99
CA GLU A 24 -19.03 -35.97 -26.44
C GLU A 24 -20.47 -35.93 -26.96
N VAL A 25 -20.68 -35.22 -28.07
CA VAL A 25 -21.94 -35.23 -28.81
C VAL A 25 -21.81 -36.22 -29.96
N LEU A 26 -22.62 -37.28 -29.94
CA LEU A 26 -22.59 -38.32 -30.96
C LEU A 26 -23.57 -38.00 -32.10
N PHE A 27 -23.05 -37.58 -33.24
CA PHE A 27 -23.86 -37.33 -34.43
C PHE A 27 -24.31 -38.64 -35.07
N ARG A 28 -25.61 -38.77 -35.34
CA ARG A 28 -26.19 -39.95 -35.96
C ARG A 28 -26.27 -39.77 -37.48
N PRO A 29 -25.76 -40.73 -38.28
CA PRO A 29 -25.93 -40.71 -39.72
C PRO A 29 -27.42 -40.67 -40.11
N GLY A 30 -27.78 -39.85 -41.11
CA GLY A 30 -29.15 -39.71 -41.60
C GLY A 30 -30.03 -38.73 -40.80
N TYR A 31 -29.53 -38.12 -39.73
CA TYR A 31 -30.21 -37.07 -38.97
C TYR A 31 -29.57 -35.70 -39.24
N ALA A 32 -30.40 -34.67 -39.37
CA ALA A 32 -29.91 -33.30 -39.52
C ALA A 32 -29.31 -32.79 -38.20
N VAL A 33 -28.11 -32.21 -38.28
CA VAL A 33 -27.42 -31.61 -37.14
C VAL A 33 -28.19 -30.38 -36.66
N GLN A 34 -28.44 -30.31 -35.36
CA GLN A 34 -29.14 -29.18 -34.76
C GLN A 34 -28.14 -28.15 -34.20
N ALA A 35 -28.49 -26.85 -34.27
CA ALA A 35 -27.65 -25.80 -33.71
C ALA A 35 -27.33 -26.01 -32.22
N ARG A 36 -28.28 -26.56 -31.46
CA ARG A 36 -28.08 -26.92 -30.05
C ARG A 36 -26.95 -27.93 -29.85
N GLU A 37 -26.84 -28.94 -30.72
CA GLU A 37 -25.80 -29.97 -30.62
C GLU A 37 -24.40 -29.37 -30.82
N LEU A 38 -24.28 -28.40 -31.73
CA LEU A 38 -23.03 -27.66 -31.96
C LEU A 38 -22.68 -26.72 -30.80
N THR A 39 -23.68 -26.08 -30.19
CA THR A 39 -23.47 -25.27 -28.97
C THR A 39 -23.02 -26.15 -27.81
N THR A 40 -23.68 -27.29 -27.59
CA THR A 40 -23.30 -28.24 -26.52
C THR A 40 -21.90 -28.79 -26.75
N LEU A 41 -21.50 -29.10 -27.99
CA LEU A 41 -20.14 -29.53 -28.32
C LEU A 41 -19.10 -28.47 -27.89
N GLN A 42 -19.34 -27.19 -28.20
CA GLN A 42 -18.48 -26.10 -27.78
C GLN A 42 -18.39 -25.99 -26.26
N SER A 43 -19.51 -26.09 -25.56
CA SER A 43 -19.58 -26.01 -24.09
C SER A 43 -18.85 -27.17 -23.41
N ILE A 44 -18.96 -28.40 -23.94
CA ILE A 44 -18.22 -29.57 -23.45
C ILE A 44 -16.71 -29.35 -23.62
N LEU A 45 -16.25 -28.98 -24.82
CA LEU A 45 -14.84 -28.75 -25.10
C LEU A 45 -14.27 -27.63 -24.21
N LYS A 46 -15.00 -26.52 -24.10
CA LYS A 46 -14.64 -25.40 -23.22
C LYS A 46 -14.53 -25.84 -21.77
N ASN A 47 -15.47 -26.63 -21.26
CA ASN A 47 -15.42 -27.14 -19.90
C ASN A 47 -14.21 -28.07 -19.67
N GLN A 48 -13.83 -28.92 -20.63
CA GLN A 48 -12.62 -29.75 -20.53
C GLN A 48 -11.35 -28.91 -20.48
N GLN A 49 -11.23 -27.93 -21.38
CA GLN A 49 -10.12 -26.98 -21.37
C GLN A 49 -10.07 -26.21 -20.05
N GLU A 50 -11.21 -25.72 -19.56
CA GLU A 50 -11.32 -25.00 -18.29
C GLU A 50 -10.83 -25.84 -17.11
N GLN A 51 -11.21 -27.13 -17.02
CA GLN A 51 -10.75 -27.97 -15.92
C GLN A 51 -9.23 -28.16 -15.95
N SER A 52 -8.66 -28.37 -17.14
CA SER A 52 -7.21 -28.47 -17.32
C SER A 52 -6.50 -27.17 -16.94
N SER A 53 -7.01 -26.03 -17.43
CA SER A 53 -6.43 -24.72 -17.14
C SER A 53 -6.56 -24.32 -15.67
N LYS A 54 -7.68 -24.63 -15.01
CA LYS A 54 -7.90 -24.36 -13.59
C LYS A 54 -6.96 -25.17 -12.68
N HIS A 55 -6.55 -26.36 -13.11
CA HIS A 55 -5.53 -27.11 -12.39
C HIS A 55 -4.16 -26.41 -12.44
N LEU A 56 -3.85 -25.79 -13.57
CA LEU A 56 -2.59 -25.09 -13.83
C LEU A 56 -2.57 -23.68 -13.21
N PHE A 57 -3.57 -22.86 -13.50
CA PHE A 57 -3.61 -21.43 -13.20
C PHE A 57 -4.77 -21.06 -12.30
N LYS A 58 -4.52 -20.08 -11.43
CA LYS A 58 -5.57 -19.42 -10.66
C LYS A 58 -6.22 -18.32 -11.49
N GLU A 59 -7.49 -18.02 -11.20
CA GLU A 59 -8.22 -16.90 -11.83
C GLU A 59 -7.43 -15.59 -11.62
N GLY A 60 -7.24 -14.82 -12.70
CA GLY A 60 -6.44 -13.59 -12.71
C GLY A 60 -4.94 -13.80 -12.91
N ALA A 61 -4.46 -15.04 -13.06
CA ALA A 61 -3.05 -15.31 -13.28
C ALA A 61 -2.57 -14.78 -14.64
N MET A 62 -1.41 -14.12 -14.63
CA MET A 62 -0.69 -13.71 -15.82
C MET A 62 -0.03 -14.94 -16.46
N VAL A 63 -0.47 -15.38 -17.63
CA VAL A 63 0.03 -16.59 -18.32
C VAL A 63 1.20 -16.24 -19.24
N ILE A 64 1.03 -15.19 -20.05
CA ILE A 64 2.12 -14.60 -20.85
C ILE A 64 2.46 -13.24 -20.22
N PRO A 65 3.75 -12.90 -20.03
CA PRO A 65 4.13 -11.70 -19.29
C PRO A 65 3.56 -10.40 -19.89
N GLY A 66 2.55 -9.82 -19.24
CA GLY A 66 2.01 -8.48 -19.48
C GLY A 66 2.29 -7.58 -18.28
N GLN A 67 3.56 -7.23 -18.07
CA GLN A 67 3.98 -6.61 -16.81
C GLN A 67 3.29 -5.26 -16.57
N ILE A 68 2.61 -5.12 -15.43
CA ILE A 68 2.12 -3.81 -14.96
C ILE A 68 3.28 -2.99 -14.38
N SER A 69 3.32 -1.68 -14.58
CA SER A 69 4.35 -0.78 -14.05
C SER A 69 3.74 0.50 -13.51
N TYR A 70 4.22 0.94 -12.35
CA TYR A 70 3.81 2.21 -11.75
C TYR A 70 4.76 3.32 -12.21
N LEU A 71 4.19 4.34 -12.86
CA LEU A 71 4.89 5.53 -13.31
C LEU A 71 4.67 6.63 -12.27
N ASN A 72 5.66 6.83 -11.39
CA ASN A 72 5.64 7.86 -10.35
C ASN A 72 6.02 9.26 -10.88
N ALA A 73 6.33 9.38 -12.16
CA ALA A 73 6.70 10.65 -12.79
C ALA A 73 6.03 10.74 -14.16
N TYR A 74 4.70 10.85 -14.14
CA TYR A 74 3.91 11.08 -15.34
C TYR A 74 3.62 12.58 -15.45
N PHE A 75 4.24 13.27 -16.40
CA PHE A 75 4.15 14.73 -16.45
C PHE A 75 2.81 15.17 -17.04
N SER A 76 2.14 16.08 -16.35
CA SER A 76 0.90 16.72 -16.79
C SER A 76 1.16 18.19 -17.06
N LEU A 77 0.74 18.68 -18.21
CA LEU A 77 0.71 20.09 -18.56
C LEU A 77 -0.73 20.58 -18.61
N LYS A 78 -1.06 21.43 -17.66
CA LYS A 78 -2.33 22.12 -17.57
C LYS A 78 -2.33 23.31 -18.52
N LEU A 79 -3.34 23.37 -19.39
CA LEU A 79 -3.54 24.47 -20.33
C LEU A 79 -4.56 25.47 -19.78
N ALA A 80 -4.56 26.69 -20.33
CA ALA A 80 -5.69 27.58 -20.21
C ALA A 80 -6.94 26.94 -20.83
N THR A 81 -8.13 27.36 -20.41
CA THR A 81 -9.38 26.86 -21.02
C THR A 81 -9.53 27.35 -22.45
N GLN A 82 -9.04 28.56 -22.73
CA GLN A 82 -9.20 29.23 -24.01
C GLN A 82 -7.87 29.75 -24.55
N PHE A 83 -7.77 29.77 -25.87
CA PHE A 83 -6.70 30.42 -26.62
C PHE A 83 -7.32 31.30 -27.69
N SER A 84 -6.91 32.57 -27.79
CA SER A 84 -7.47 33.55 -28.75
C SER A 84 -9.01 33.65 -28.78
N GLY A 85 -9.68 33.37 -27.66
CA GLY A 85 -11.14 33.47 -27.52
C GLY A 85 -11.93 32.22 -27.91
N GLU A 86 -11.26 31.11 -28.23
CA GLU A 86 -11.89 29.79 -28.47
C GLU A 86 -11.43 28.75 -27.44
N ASP A 87 -12.26 27.72 -27.22
CA ASP A 87 -11.94 26.62 -26.31
C ASP A 87 -10.88 25.70 -26.94
N ILE A 88 -9.91 25.28 -26.13
CA ILE A 88 -8.84 24.38 -26.59
C ILE A 88 -9.35 22.94 -26.67
N ASP A 89 -9.18 22.31 -27.84
CA ASP A 89 -9.37 20.87 -28.00
C ASP A 89 -8.03 20.14 -27.81
N PRO A 90 -7.81 19.46 -26.66
CA PRO A 90 -6.55 18.78 -26.40
C PRO A 90 -6.36 17.49 -27.22
N SER A 91 -7.42 16.95 -27.86
CA SER A 91 -7.32 15.72 -28.64
C SER A 91 -6.46 15.88 -29.90
N THR A 92 -6.44 17.08 -30.48
CA THR A 92 -5.65 17.41 -31.68
C THR A 92 -4.14 17.43 -31.45
N TYR A 93 -3.71 17.51 -30.19
CA TYR A 93 -2.31 17.39 -29.80
C TYR A 93 -1.87 15.95 -29.55
N TYR A 94 -2.74 14.95 -29.70
CA TYR A 94 -2.39 13.56 -29.45
C TYR A 94 -2.51 12.71 -30.73
N ASN A 95 -1.47 11.93 -31.00
CA ASN A 95 -1.46 10.93 -32.05
C ASN A 95 -0.64 9.72 -31.59
N ALA A 96 -1.25 8.54 -31.63
CA ALA A 96 -0.67 7.30 -31.13
C ALA A 96 0.47 6.77 -32.01
N ASP A 97 0.39 6.95 -33.33
CA ASP A 97 1.37 6.42 -34.30
C ASP A 97 2.56 7.38 -34.48
N THR A 98 2.28 8.69 -34.50
CA THR A 98 3.28 9.74 -34.66
C THR A 98 3.13 10.80 -33.56
N PRO A 99 3.81 10.64 -32.41
CA PRO A 99 3.68 11.55 -31.27
C PRO A 99 3.94 13.01 -31.65
N VAL A 100 2.95 13.87 -31.35
CA VAL A 100 3.05 15.31 -31.57
C VAL A 100 4.06 15.90 -30.58
N THR A 101 4.99 16.70 -31.09
CA THR A 101 5.98 17.40 -30.27
C THR A 101 5.52 18.84 -30.08
N ILE A 102 5.29 19.23 -28.83
CA ILE A 102 5.01 20.61 -28.44
C ILE A 102 6.30 21.29 -27.97
N THR A 103 6.42 22.57 -28.30
CA THR A 103 7.56 23.42 -27.93
C THR A 103 7.05 24.68 -27.25
N GLY A 104 7.69 25.05 -26.15
CA GLY A 104 7.44 26.31 -25.46
C GLY A 104 7.99 27.49 -26.26
N VAL A 105 7.19 28.54 -26.47
CA VAL A 105 7.63 29.73 -27.21
C VAL A 105 8.65 30.56 -26.42
N THR A 106 8.52 30.60 -25.09
CA THR A 106 9.38 31.40 -24.21
C THR A 106 10.55 30.58 -23.69
N SER A 107 10.29 29.37 -23.18
CA SER A 107 11.28 28.50 -22.57
C SER A 107 12.05 27.67 -23.61
N GLY A 108 11.45 27.41 -24.77
CA GLY A 108 12.03 26.52 -25.78
C GLY A 108 12.00 25.04 -25.40
N VAL A 109 11.38 24.67 -24.26
CA VAL A 109 11.29 23.28 -23.79
C VAL A 109 10.47 22.44 -24.78
N GLN A 110 10.93 21.23 -25.07
CA GLN A 110 10.30 20.31 -26.02
C GLN A 110 9.78 19.06 -25.31
N ALA A 111 8.52 18.70 -25.59
CA ALA A 111 7.91 17.48 -25.07
C ALA A 111 7.02 16.81 -26.11
N GLN A 112 6.97 15.48 -26.06
CA GLN A 112 6.02 14.68 -26.82
C GLN A 112 4.74 14.48 -26.01
N VAL A 113 3.60 14.57 -26.68
CA VAL A 113 2.28 14.35 -26.07
C VAL A 113 1.96 12.86 -26.11
N VAL A 114 1.86 12.24 -24.92
CA VAL A 114 1.59 10.80 -24.74
C VAL A 114 0.12 10.51 -24.41
N GLY A 115 -0.67 11.55 -24.15
CA GLY A 115 -2.11 11.44 -23.92
C GLY A 115 -2.73 12.79 -23.57
N TYR A 116 -4.03 12.81 -23.34
CA TYR A 116 -4.74 14.04 -22.98
C TYR A 116 -5.92 13.77 -22.05
N ALA A 117 -6.38 14.83 -21.39
CA ALA A 117 -7.66 14.88 -20.69
C ALA A 117 -8.41 16.15 -21.12
N VAL A 118 -9.66 15.97 -21.54
CA VAL A 118 -10.55 17.05 -21.98
C VAL A 118 -10.94 17.92 -20.79
N ALA A 119 -11.14 19.21 -21.04
CA ALA A 119 -11.66 20.13 -20.05
C ALA A 119 -13.07 19.70 -19.59
N THR A 120 -13.38 19.97 -18.33
CA THR A 120 -14.74 19.85 -17.78
C THR A 120 -15.19 21.22 -17.24
N ALA A 121 -16.42 21.32 -16.75
CA ALA A 121 -16.91 22.57 -16.15
C ALA A 121 -16.03 23.07 -14.98
N THR A 122 -15.32 22.17 -14.30
CA THR A 122 -14.48 22.47 -13.14
C THR A 122 -12.98 22.26 -13.37
N GLU A 123 -12.60 21.46 -14.37
CA GLU A 123 -11.20 21.15 -14.68
C GLU A 123 -10.75 21.71 -16.02
N GLN A 124 -9.53 22.23 -16.06
CA GLN A 124 -8.89 22.73 -17.27
C GLN A 124 -8.43 21.58 -18.17
N PRO A 125 -8.20 21.81 -19.47
CA PRO A 125 -7.64 20.80 -20.35
C PRO A 125 -6.20 20.47 -19.96
N VAL A 126 -5.83 19.19 -20.04
CA VAL A 126 -4.50 18.68 -19.64
C VAL A 126 -3.91 17.84 -20.75
N LEU A 127 -2.63 18.07 -21.04
CA LEU A 127 -1.81 17.19 -21.88
C LEU A 127 -0.88 16.37 -20.99
N PHE A 128 -0.75 15.09 -21.29
CA PHE A 128 0.24 14.24 -20.66
C PHE A 128 1.49 14.20 -21.52
N LEU A 129 2.65 14.42 -20.90
CA LEU A 129 3.88 14.73 -21.61
C LEU A 129 5.02 13.77 -21.27
N GLN A 130 5.87 13.57 -22.25
CA GLN A 130 7.21 13.03 -22.10
C GLN A 130 8.20 14.09 -22.60
N TYR A 131 8.99 14.66 -21.69
CA TYR A 131 9.99 15.67 -22.05
C TYR A 131 11.12 15.04 -22.87
N VAL A 132 11.45 15.67 -24.00
CA VAL A 132 12.48 15.20 -24.96
C VAL A 132 13.66 16.16 -25.02
N GLY A 133 13.44 17.46 -24.78
CA GLY A 133 14.48 18.48 -24.82
C GLY A 133 14.28 19.55 -23.75
N GLY A 134 15.38 19.99 -23.13
CA GLY A 134 15.39 21.13 -22.21
C GLY A 134 15.24 22.46 -22.94
N GLY A 135 15.06 23.53 -22.18
CA GLY A 135 14.88 24.88 -22.68
C GLY A 135 16.13 25.42 -23.39
N THR A 136 15.94 26.45 -24.20
CA THR A 136 17.02 27.13 -24.95
C THR A 136 18.01 27.86 -24.03
N ASP A 137 17.61 28.09 -22.78
CA ASP A 137 18.44 28.63 -21.70
C ASP A 137 19.39 27.59 -21.08
N ASN A 138 19.28 26.30 -21.45
CA ASN A 138 19.98 25.17 -20.85
C ASN A 138 19.74 25.00 -19.33
N VAL A 139 18.68 25.61 -18.79
CA VAL A 139 18.33 25.60 -17.35
C VAL A 139 16.90 25.11 -17.15
N SER A 140 15.96 25.58 -17.96
CA SER A 140 14.55 25.19 -17.87
C SER A 140 14.37 23.75 -18.32
N VAL A 141 13.82 22.92 -17.45
CA VAL A 141 13.54 21.49 -17.72
C VAL A 141 12.04 21.19 -17.83
N ILE A 142 11.18 22.19 -17.58
CA ILE A 142 9.72 22.10 -17.63
C ILE A 142 9.13 23.36 -18.25
N PHE A 143 7.90 23.27 -18.78
CA PHE A 143 7.16 24.43 -19.28
C PHE A 143 6.92 25.46 -18.18
N GLN A 144 7.03 26.74 -18.55
CA GLN A 144 6.75 27.85 -17.63
C GLN A 144 5.25 28.12 -17.54
N ASN A 145 4.83 28.82 -16.48
CA ASN A 145 3.44 29.24 -16.35
C ASN A 145 3.13 30.39 -17.33
N SER A 146 1.89 30.45 -17.84
CA SER A 146 1.42 31.48 -18.78
C SER A 146 2.24 31.61 -20.08
N GLU A 147 3.01 30.59 -20.44
CA GLU A 147 3.74 30.49 -21.70
C GLU A 147 2.84 29.96 -22.84
N ASN A 148 3.05 30.46 -24.06
CA ASN A 148 2.43 29.91 -25.27
C ASN A 148 3.16 28.65 -25.75
N ILE A 149 2.41 27.68 -26.26
CA ILE A 149 2.94 26.46 -26.86
C ILE A 149 2.64 26.41 -28.35
N LYS A 150 3.59 25.85 -29.11
CA LYS A 150 3.46 25.54 -30.54
C LYS A 150 3.63 24.04 -30.75
N ALA A 151 2.99 23.48 -31.77
CA ALA A 151 3.10 22.07 -32.12
C ALA A 151 3.81 21.89 -33.47
N ASN A 152 4.51 20.77 -33.65
CA ASN A 152 5.16 20.43 -34.92
C ASN A 152 4.16 20.01 -36.03
N VAL A 153 2.87 19.94 -35.71
CA VAL A 153 1.77 19.66 -36.64
C VAL A 153 0.76 20.81 -36.64
N GLY A 154 -0.09 20.88 -37.66
CA GLY A 154 -1.21 21.80 -37.66
C GLY A 154 -2.24 21.40 -36.60
N ILE A 155 -2.73 22.37 -35.84
CA ILE A 155 -3.67 22.16 -34.74
C ILE A 155 -5.00 22.80 -35.11
N THR A 156 -6.11 22.11 -34.87
CA THR A 156 -7.44 22.64 -35.17
C THR A 156 -8.29 22.60 -33.90
N HIS A 157 -8.66 23.76 -33.39
CA HIS A 157 -9.73 23.89 -32.38
C HIS A 157 -11.05 24.13 -33.13
N THR A 158 -11.59 25.35 -33.06
CA THR A 158 -12.59 25.81 -34.05
C THR A 158 -11.87 26.44 -35.25
N SER A 159 -10.79 27.18 -34.99
CA SER A 159 -9.88 27.70 -35.99
C SER A 159 -8.68 26.78 -36.21
N SER A 160 -8.05 26.85 -37.40
CA SER A 160 -6.87 26.05 -37.73
C SER A 160 -5.59 26.88 -37.60
N TYR A 161 -4.65 26.38 -36.80
CA TYR A 161 -3.31 26.89 -36.62
C TYR A 161 -2.33 26.07 -37.47
N SER A 162 -1.47 26.76 -38.22
CA SER A 162 -0.41 26.11 -38.99
C SER A 162 0.65 25.49 -38.06
N THR A 163 1.47 24.60 -38.62
CA THR A 163 2.64 24.02 -37.94
C THR A 163 3.52 25.12 -37.34
N ASP A 164 4.06 24.88 -36.15
CA ASP A 164 4.97 25.77 -35.41
C ASP A 164 4.39 27.15 -35.02
N ILE A 165 3.07 27.32 -35.10
CA ILE A 165 2.36 28.51 -34.61
C ILE A 165 1.83 28.26 -33.19
N ALA A 166 1.84 29.31 -32.37
CA ALA A 166 1.26 29.28 -31.04
C ALA A 166 -0.24 28.94 -31.14
N SER A 167 -0.64 27.86 -30.48
CA SER A 167 -1.98 27.25 -30.59
C SER A 167 -2.63 26.98 -29.24
N ALA A 168 -1.90 27.13 -28.14
CA ALA A 168 -2.44 27.12 -26.79
C ALA A 168 -1.53 27.90 -25.84
N THR A 169 -2.06 28.22 -24.66
CA THR A 169 -1.30 28.82 -23.55
C THR A 169 -1.38 27.89 -22.34
N THR A 170 -0.24 27.72 -21.67
CA THR A 170 -0.15 27.02 -20.39
C THR A 170 -0.91 27.77 -19.28
N TYR A 171 -1.36 27.05 -18.26
CA TYR A 171 -2.11 27.66 -17.16
C TYR A 171 -1.24 28.62 -16.33
N SER A 172 -1.88 29.55 -15.61
CA SER A 172 -1.19 30.63 -14.92
C SER A 172 -0.47 30.23 -13.63
N THR A 173 -0.87 29.11 -13.01
CA THR A 173 -0.26 28.60 -11.78
C THR A 173 -0.06 27.09 -11.82
N LEU A 174 1.17 26.63 -11.54
CA LEU A 174 1.50 25.20 -11.56
C LEU A 174 1.07 24.52 -12.88
N ALA A 175 1.46 25.09 -14.02
CA ALA A 175 1.09 24.54 -15.32
C ALA A 175 1.68 23.14 -15.54
N SER A 176 2.97 22.96 -15.24
CA SER A 176 3.63 21.65 -15.34
C SER A 176 3.73 21.01 -13.96
N VAL A 177 3.04 19.88 -13.78
CA VAL A 177 3.01 19.11 -12.53
C VAL A 177 3.33 17.65 -12.81
N LYS A 178 3.79 16.92 -11.79
CA LYS A 178 4.02 15.47 -11.85
C LYS A 178 2.80 14.76 -11.28
N GLY A 179 2.09 14.03 -12.12
CA GLY A 179 1.09 13.05 -11.75
C GLY A 179 1.67 11.65 -11.64
N CYS A 180 0.77 10.67 -11.54
CA CYS A 180 1.12 9.25 -11.57
C CYS A 180 0.17 8.46 -12.48
N ALA A 181 0.71 7.40 -13.07
CA ALA A 181 -0.01 6.52 -13.97
C ALA A 181 0.40 5.06 -13.75
N ALA A 182 -0.45 4.14 -14.20
CA ALA A 182 -0.13 2.73 -14.31
C ALA A 182 -0.11 2.34 -15.78
N LYS A 183 0.94 1.65 -16.21
CA LYS A 183 1.07 1.14 -17.56
C LYS A 183 1.06 -0.37 -17.52
N ILE A 184 0.27 -1.02 -18.37
CA ILE A 184 0.30 -2.45 -18.59
C ILE A 184 0.83 -2.74 -19.99
N SER A 185 1.75 -3.70 -20.10
CA SER A 185 2.24 -4.20 -21.39
C SER A 185 1.32 -5.27 -21.95
N GLU A 186 1.39 -5.49 -23.26
CA GLU A 186 0.66 -6.58 -23.91
C GLU A 186 0.98 -7.93 -23.25
N GLY A 187 -0.06 -8.73 -23.00
CA GLY A 187 0.11 -10.04 -22.38
C GLY A 187 -1.19 -10.84 -22.36
N VAL A 188 -1.14 -12.04 -21.78
CA VAL A 188 -2.30 -12.95 -21.71
C VAL A 188 -2.58 -13.32 -20.27
N TYR A 189 -3.83 -13.16 -19.85
CA TYR A 189 -4.30 -13.47 -18.51
C TYR A 189 -5.33 -14.59 -18.54
N TYR A 190 -5.32 -15.43 -17.51
CA TYR A 190 -6.32 -16.47 -17.33
C TYR A 190 -7.51 -15.91 -16.55
N ILE A 191 -8.63 -15.69 -17.24
CA ILE A 191 -9.82 -15.03 -16.71
C ILE A 191 -11.06 -15.78 -17.20
N ARG A 192 -11.97 -16.09 -16.29
CA ARG A 192 -13.23 -16.80 -16.50
C ARG A 192 -13.06 -18.06 -17.33
N GLY A 193 -12.08 -18.88 -16.95
CA GLY A 193 -11.80 -20.14 -17.63
C GLY A 193 -11.21 -20.01 -19.03
N SER A 194 -10.82 -18.80 -19.45
CA SER A 194 -10.35 -18.50 -20.81
C SER A 194 -9.03 -17.73 -20.74
N PHE A 195 -8.26 -17.76 -21.83
CA PHE A 195 -7.07 -16.95 -21.98
C PHE A 195 -7.45 -15.66 -22.72
N ILE A 196 -7.27 -14.52 -22.07
CA ILE A 196 -7.66 -13.22 -22.59
C ILE A 196 -6.40 -12.41 -22.88
N GLU A 197 -6.29 -11.94 -24.11
CA GLU A 197 -5.27 -11.00 -24.54
C GLU A 197 -5.59 -9.61 -24.00
N VAL A 198 -4.57 -8.97 -23.45
CA VAL A 198 -4.60 -7.62 -22.91
C VAL A 198 -3.67 -6.80 -23.75
N SER A 199 -4.18 -5.73 -24.36
CA SER A 199 -3.37 -4.80 -25.12
C SER A 199 -2.59 -3.87 -24.21
N GLU A 200 -1.53 -3.25 -24.73
CA GLU A 200 -0.83 -2.19 -24.01
C GLU A 200 -1.76 -1.03 -23.70
N GLU A 201 -1.83 -0.63 -22.43
CA GLU A 201 -2.70 0.45 -21.98
C GLU A 201 -1.99 1.27 -20.89
N THR A 202 -2.20 2.58 -20.87
CA THR A 202 -1.75 3.46 -19.80
C THR A 202 -2.95 4.14 -19.15
N LEU A 203 -3.19 3.82 -17.88
CA LEU A 203 -4.22 4.45 -17.06
C LEU A 203 -3.60 5.56 -16.20
N VAL A 204 -4.12 6.77 -16.34
CA VAL A 204 -3.74 7.87 -15.46
C VAL A 204 -4.44 7.71 -14.11
N LEU A 205 -3.65 7.62 -13.03
CA LEU A 205 -4.17 7.44 -11.68
C LEU A 205 -4.51 8.80 -11.08
N GLU A 206 -3.54 9.70 -11.04
CA GLU A 206 -3.72 11.07 -10.58
C GLU A 206 -3.02 12.03 -11.54
N LYS A 207 -3.73 13.10 -11.91
CA LYS A 207 -3.22 14.09 -12.86
C LYS A 207 -2.18 15.01 -12.24
N TYR A 208 -2.43 15.48 -11.01
CA TYR A 208 -1.68 16.58 -10.38
C TYR A 208 -0.91 16.18 -9.12
N THR A 209 -0.97 14.91 -8.71
CA THR A 209 -0.27 14.43 -7.51
C THR A 209 0.36 13.07 -7.75
N ARG A 210 1.41 12.79 -6.99
CA ARG A 210 2.13 11.51 -6.97
C ARG A 210 1.64 10.59 -5.86
N HIS A 211 0.77 11.10 -4.99
CA HIS A 211 0.26 10.40 -3.81
C HIS A 211 -1.06 9.71 -4.11
N PHE A 212 -1.04 8.74 -5.02
CA PHE A 212 -2.20 7.87 -5.25
C PHE A 212 -2.30 6.81 -4.14
N THR A 213 -3.52 6.59 -3.68
CA THR A 213 -3.89 5.50 -2.77
C THR A 213 -5.06 4.75 -3.38
N GLY A 214 -4.90 3.46 -3.64
CA GLY A 214 -5.93 2.65 -4.26
C GLY A 214 -5.39 1.36 -4.90
N ARG A 215 -6.30 0.64 -5.54
CA ARG A 215 -6.07 -0.64 -6.20
C ARG A 215 -6.12 -0.45 -7.70
N VAL A 216 -5.20 -1.07 -8.42
CA VAL A 216 -5.10 -1.00 -9.88
C VAL A 216 -5.14 -2.41 -10.44
N GLY A 217 -5.95 -2.62 -11.46
CA GLY A 217 -6.26 -3.95 -11.95
C GLY A 217 -7.04 -3.94 -13.25
N LEU A 218 -7.50 -5.11 -13.66
CA LEU A 218 -8.26 -5.29 -14.89
C LEU A 218 -9.75 -5.45 -14.58
N THR A 219 -10.58 -4.60 -15.17
CA THR A 219 -12.04 -4.75 -15.14
C THR A 219 -12.47 -5.64 -16.29
N ILE A 220 -13.27 -6.65 -15.98
CA ILE A 220 -13.73 -7.65 -16.95
C ILE A 220 -15.12 -7.28 -17.46
N THR A 221 -15.25 -7.17 -18.78
CA THR A 221 -16.53 -6.91 -19.46
C THR A 221 -16.87 -8.06 -20.39
N GLU A 222 -18.06 -8.63 -20.24
CA GLU A 222 -18.61 -9.66 -21.12
C GLU A 222 -19.69 -9.07 -22.03
N THR A 223 -19.42 -9.05 -23.34
CA THR A 223 -20.36 -8.54 -24.34
C THR A 223 -20.67 -9.60 -25.39
N ILE A 224 -21.87 -9.51 -25.97
CA ILE A 224 -22.24 -10.31 -27.13
C ILE A 224 -22.14 -9.40 -28.34
N VAL A 225 -21.23 -9.73 -29.25
CA VAL A 225 -21.03 -9.01 -30.51
C VAL A 225 -21.94 -9.64 -31.55
N THR A 226 -22.78 -8.82 -32.19
CA THR A 226 -23.68 -9.24 -33.26
C THR A 226 -23.17 -8.79 -34.62
N PRO A 227 -23.57 -9.43 -35.73
CA PRO A 227 -23.19 -9.01 -37.08
C PRO A 227 -23.59 -7.58 -37.44
N GLU A 228 -24.59 -7.01 -36.75
CA GLU A 228 -24.96 -5.59 -36.91
C GLU A 228 -23.93 -4.64 -36.28
N SER A 229 -23.21 -5.09 -35.25
CA SER A 229 -22.19 -4.30 -34.56
C SER A 229 -20.80 -4.42 -35.17
N ASP A 230 -20.52 -5.51 -35.89
CA ASP A 230 -19.23 -5.79 -36.50
C ASP A 230 -19.42 -6.28 -37.94
N SER A 231 -19.00 -5.43 -38.89
CA SER A 231 -19.13 -5.65 -40.33
C SER A 231 -18.21 -6.73 -40.90
N THR A 232 -17.31 -7.29 -40.08
CA THR A 232 -16.40 -8.39 -40.47
C THR A 232 -17.00 -9.78 -40.24
N LEU A 233 -18.10 -9.87 -39.48
CA LEU A 233 -18.77 -11.13 -39.13
C LEU A 233 -19.68 -11.76 -40.22
N PRO A 234 -20.28 -11.01 -41.17
CA PRO A 234 -21.00 -11.62 -42.29
C PRO A 234 -20.06 -12.45 -43.17
N ASP A 235 -20.59 -13.54 -43.74
CA ASP A 235 -19.84 -14.38 -44.69
C ASP A 235 -19.47 -13.57 -45.94
N ASN A 236 -18.19 -13.24 -46.08
CA ASN A 236 -17.69 -12.42 -47.18
C ASN A 236 -17.24 -13.32 -48.35
N SER A 237 -18.01 -13.32 -49.42
CA SER A 237 -17.49 -13.75 -50.73
C SER A 237 -16.56 -12.65 -51.26
N THR A 238 -15.43 -13.03 -51.87
CA THR A 238 -14.40 -12.12 -52.41
C THR A 238 -14.99 -10.86 -53.05
N GLY A 239 -14.77 -9.71 -52.42
CA GLY A 239 -15.11 -8.38 -52.96
C GLY A 239 -16.45 -7.77 -52.52
N THR A 240 -17.38 -8.52 -51.90
CA THR A 240 -18.64 -7.95 -51.38
C THR A 240 -19.12 -8.65 -50.10
N SER A 241 -19.54 -7.87 -49.11
CA SER A 241 -20.18 -8.39 -47.89
C SER A 241 -21.60 -8.89 -48.21
N ASN A 242 -21.88 -10.16 -47.88
CA ASN A 242 -23.22 -10.71 -48.05
C ASN A 242 -24.11 -10.28 -46.87
N TYR A 243 -24.72 -9.10 -46.97
CA TYR A 243 -25.63 -8.57 -45.94
C TYR A 243 -26.84 -9.47 -45.65
N ALA A 244 -27.17 -10.42 -46.54
CA ALA A 244 -28.27 -11.37 -46.37
C ALA A 244 -27.89 -12.62 -45.55
N ALA A 245 -26.59 -12.89 -45.37
CA ALA A 245 -26.08 -14.00 -44.57
C ALA A 245 -25.52 -13.47 -43.24
N LYS A 246 -26.42 -13.14 -42.31
CA LYS A 246 -26.04 -12.72 -40.96
C LYS A 246 -25.28 -13.86 -40.26
N GLY A 247 -24.01 -13.61 -39.93
CA GLY A 247 -23.16 -14.58 -39.22
C GLY A 247 -23.63 -14.87 -37.78
N ALA A 248 -22.95 -15.79 -37.11
CA ALA A 248 -23.24 -16.12 -35.71
C ALA A 248 -22.77 -15.02 -34.75
N HIS A 249 -23.49 -14.83 -33.64
CA HIS A 249 -23.08 -13.93 -32.56
C HIS A 249 -21.84 -14.47 -31.84
N ARG A 250 -20.99 -13.59 -31.31
CA ARG A 250 -19.75 -13.96 -30.60
C ARG A 250 -19.81 -13.47 -29.15
N LEU A 251 -19.46 -14.32 -28.19
CA LEU A 251 -19.19 -13.86 -26.82
C LEU A 251 -17.76 -13.29 -26.79
N LYS A 252 -17.64 -12.00 -26.51
CA LYS A 252 -16.35 -11.32 -26.33
C LYS A 252 -16.16 -11.03 -24.84
N ILE A 253 -15.05 -11.49 -24.29
CA ILE A 253 -14.58 -11.07 -22.96
C ILE A 253 -13.45 -10.08 -23.21
N SER A 254 -13.65 -8.84 -22.83
CA SER A 254 -12.64 -7.79 -22.92
C SER A 254 -12.25 -7.35 -21.53
N VAL A 255 -10.99 -6.95 -21.38
CA VAL A 255 -10.48 -6.36 -20.15
C VAL A 255 -9.89 -4.99 -20.45
N ALA A 256 -10.01 -4.09 -19.48
CA ALA A 256 -9.42 -2.77 -19.53
C ALA A 256 -8.83 -2.42 -18.17
N LEU A 257 -7.77 -1.63 -18.16
CA LEU A 257 -7.11 -1.19 -16.94
C LEU A 257 -8.01 -0.19 -16.19
N ALA A 258 -8.26 -0.46 -14.90
CA ALA A 258 -9.09 0.39 -14.06
C ALA A 258 -8.47 0.57 -12.67
N LYS A 259 -8.90 1.65 -12.01
CA LYS A 259 -8.59 1.91 -10.60
C LYS A 259 -9.84 1.76 -9.74
N LEU A 260 -9.65 1.24 -8.53
CA LEU A 260 -10.65 1.19 -7.47
C LEU A 260 -10.07 1.84 -6.21
N GLU A 261 -10.96 2.39 -5.40
CA GLU A 261 -10.60 2.84 -4.05
C GLU A 261 -10.10 1.67 -3.20
N GLU A 262 -9.23 1.96 -2.23
CA GLU A 262 -8.65 0.94 -1.35
C GLU A 262 -9.73 0.18 -0.55
N SER A 263 -10.78 0.88 -0.13
CA SER A 263 -11.90 0.34 0.65
C SER A 263 -13.02 -0.30 -0.20
N SER A 264 -12.92 -0.25 -1.53
CA SER A 264 -13.93 -0.85 -2.40
C SER A 264 -13.99 -2.36 -2.20
N THR A 265 -15.18 -2.95 -2.23
CA THR A 265 -15.40 -4.41 -2.18
C THR A 265 -15.87 -4.98 -3.52
N SER A 266 -15.80 -4.16 -4.59
CA SER A 266 -16.24 -4.53 -5.94
C SER A 266 -15.25 -5.44 -6.67
N ASP A 267 -15.01 -6.62 -6.11
CA ASP A 267 -13.99 -7.56 -6.61
C ASP A 267 -14.55 -8.59 -7.60
N ALA A 268 -15.87 -8.60 -7.81
CA ALA A 268 -16.52 -9.66 -8.58
C ALA A 268 -16.15 -9.66 -10.07
N ASP A 269 -15.89 -8.49 -10.65
CA ASP A 269 -15.53 -8.29 -12.06
C ASP A 269 -14.17 -7.59 -12.19
N PHE A 270 -13.34 -7.64 -11.15
CA PHE A 270 -12.08 -6.92 -11.07
C PHE A 270 -10.94 -7.83 -10.62
N VAL A 271 -9.85 -7.85 -11.38
CA VAL A 271 -8.62 -8.58 -11.06
C VAL A 271 -7.56 -7.58 -10.59
N GLU A 272 -7.22 -7.62 -9.30
CA GLU A 272 -6.19 -6.75 -8.72
C GLU A 272 -4.79 -7.15 -9.22
N LEU A 273 -4.06 -6.20 -9.82
CA LEU A 273 -2.68 -6.42 -10.30
C LEU A 273 -1.65 -5.69 -9.43
N MET A 274 -2.04 -4.57 -8.81
CA MET A 274 -1.16 -3.72 -8.03
C MET A 274 -1.95 -2.94 -6.99
N ARG A 275 -1.37 -2.79 -5.79
CA ARG A 275 -1.87 -1.88 -4.76
C ARG A 275 -0.85 -0.79 -4.50
N VAL A 276 -1.32 0.45 -4.43
CA VAL A 276 -0.49 1.62 -4.17
C VAL A 276 -1.08 2.37 -2.97
N LYS A 277 -0.24 2.75 -2.02
CA LYS A 277 -0.63 3.55 -0.85
C LYS A 277 0.28 4.76 -0.73
N LYS A 278 -0.28 5.97 -0.73
CA LYS A 278 0.45 7.26 -0.68
C LYS A 278 1.57 7.40 -1.74
N GLY A 279 1.38 6.77 -2.91
CA GLY A 279 2.36 6.77 -4.01
C GLY A 279 3.45 5.69 -3.92
N VAL A 280 3.39 4.80 -2.94
CA VAL A 280 4.30 3.65 -2.78
C VAL A 280 3.58 2.36 -3.14
N VAL A 281 4.18 1.56 -4.02
CA VAL A 281 3.61 0.27 -4.42
C VAL A 281 3.78 -0.74 -3.29
N GLN A 282 2.67 -1.23 -2.75
CA GLN A 282 2.64 -2.16 -1.62
C GLN A 282 2.69 -3.61 -2.09
N THR A 283 1.86 -3.95 -3.06
CA THR A 283 1.81 -5.26 -3.70
C THR A 283 1.79 -5.10 -5.21
N LYS A 284 2.41 -6.04 -5.91
CA LYS A 284 2.45 -6.06 -7.37
C LYS A 284 2.53 -7.51 -7.82
N VAL A 285 1.63 -7.91 -8.71
CA VAL A 285 1.68 -9.21 -9.37
C VAL A 285 2.88 -9.20 -10.32
N ARG A 286 3.88 -10.04 -10.03
CA ARG A 286 5.11 -10.19 -10.84
C ARG A 286 5.24 -11.57 -11.48
N LYS A 287 4.57 -12.56 -10.89
CA LYS A 287 4.60 -13.95 -11.30
C LYS A 287 3.17 -14.44 -11.51
N SER A 288 3.03 -15.44 -12.35
CA SER A 288 1.80 -16.19 -12.52
C SER A 288 1.43 -16.86 -11.19
N GLU A 289 0.18 -16.71 -10.75
CA GLU A 289 -0.36 -17.52 -9.65
C GLU A 289 -0.81 -18.88 -10.20
N PHE A 290 -0.28 -19.95 -9.62
CA PHE A 290 -0.63 -21.30 -10.06
C PHE A 290 -1.81 -21.83 -9.24
N GLY A 291 -2.52 -22.80 -9.80
CA GLY A 291 -3.64 -23.47 -9.14
C GLY A 291 -3.15 -24.57 -8.19
N ALA A 292 -3.76 -25.75 -8.29
CA ALA A 292 -3.44 -26.90 -7.44
C ALA A 292 -1.98 -27.39 -7.55
N ILE A 293 -1.29 -27.04 -8.63
CA ILE A 293 0.13 -27.32 -8.79
C ILE A 293 0.98 -26.50 -7.80
N GLU A 294 0.56 -25.27 -7.48
CA GLU A 294 1.23 -24.45 -6.46
C GLU A 294 1.25 -25.16 -5.12
N ASP A 295 0.12 -25.72 -4.69
CA ASP A 295 0.00 -26.46 -3.43
C ASP A 295 0.95 -27.66 -3.38
N THR A 296 1.14 -28.33 -4.52
CA THR A 296 2.07 -29.46 -4.61
C THR A 296 3.52 -29.00 -4.48
N PHE A 297 3.89 -27.88 -5.11
CA PHE A 297 5.22 -27.29 -4.96
C PHE A 297 5.45 -26.72 -3.56
N ALA A 298 4.45 -26.08 -2.96
CA ALA A 298 4.50 -25.56 -1.61
C ALA A 298 4.72 -26.70 -0.61
N ARG A 299 3.94 -27.78 -0.69
CA ARG A 299 4.14 -28.98 0.14
C ARG A 299 5.56 -29.52 0.01
N ARG A 300 6.05 -29.72 -1.21
CA ARG A 300 7.42 -30.24 -1.45
C ARG A 300 8.50 -29.30 -0.91
N THR A 301 8.31 -27.99 -1.05
CA THR A 301 9.26 -26.99 -0.54
C THR A 301 9.30 -26.98 0.99
N HIS A 302 8.13 -27.10 1.63
CA HIS A 302 8.04 -27.18 3.09
C HIS A 302 8.59 -28.51 3.63
N ASP A 303 8.30 -29.63 2.98
CA ASP A 303 8.82 -30.94 3.41
C ASP A 303 10.36 -31.00 3.31
N GLU A 304 10.93 -30.32 2.32
CA GLU A 304 12.39 -30.28 2.10
C GLU A 304 13.11 -29.29 3.03
N SER A 305 12.53 -28.12 3.29
CA SER A 305 13.26 -26.99 3.92
C SER A 305 12.53 -26.31 5.09
N GLY A 306 11.30 -26.72 5.41
CA GLY A 306 10.47 -26.08 6.43
C GLY A 306 10.13 -24.63 6.11
N ASP A 307 9.97 -23.82 7.16
CA ASP A 307 9.78 -22.37 7.05
C ASP A 307 11.11 -21.64 7.12
N TYR A 308 11.39 -20.80 6.12
CA TYR A 308 12.67 -20.09 6.05
C TYR A 308 12.54 -18.72 5.37
N THR A 309 13.53 -17.86 5.63
CA THR A 309 13.64 -16.55 4.97
C THR A 309 14.82 -16.55 4.02
N THR A 310 14.63 -16.06 2.79
CA THR A 310 15.73 -15.84 1.84
C THR A 310 16.28 -14.42 1.93
N ARG A 311 15.39 -13.46 2.22
CA ARG A 311 15.76 -12.08 2.55
C ARG A 311 15.08 -11.75 3.87
N PRO A 312 15.84 -11.69 4.99
CA PRO A 312 15.26 -11.54 6.30
C PRO A 312 14.54 -10.20 6.43
N PHE A 313 13.40 -10.22 7.13
CA PHE A 313 12.70 -9.02 7.52
C PHE A 313 13.42 -8.36 8.70
N GLN A 314 13.63 -7.05 8.62
CA GLN A 314 14.08 -6.25 9.75
C GLN A 314 12.85 -5.69 10.46
N PHE A 315 12.89 -5.75 11.78
CA PHE A 315 11.82 -5.30 12.65
C PHE A 315 12.31 -4.09 13.44
N GLU A 316 11.55 -3.01 13.37
CA GLU A 316 11.83 -1.77 14.11
C GLU A 316 10.55 -1.34 14.82
N MET A 317 10.62 -1.15 16.13
CA MET A 317 9.48 -0.67 16.90
C MET A 317 9.41 0.85 16.83
N LYS A 318 8.27 1.40 16.44
CA LYS A 318 8.01 2.83 16.44
C LYS A 318 6.76 3.19 17.22
N GLU A 319 6.67 4.44 17.61
CA GLU A 319 5.43 4.99 18.14
C GLU A 319 4.35 5.05 17.04
N SER A 320 3.10 4.69 17.36
CA SER A 320 1.99 4.81 16.41
C SER A 320 1.67 6.29 16.17
N VAL A 321 1.52 7.05 17.26
CA VAL A 321 1.29 8.50 17.28
C VAL A 321 2.42 9.16 18.05
N THR A 322 2.80 10.38 17.68
CA THR A 322 3.86 11.13 18.38
C THR A 322 3.54 11.29 19.87
N VAL A 323 4.44 10.80 20.73
CA VAL A 323 4.35 10.94 22.19
C VAL A 323 5.65 11.56 22.69
N ASN A 324 5.56 12.75 23.29
CA ASN A 324 6.71 13.53 23.75
C ASN A 324 7.73 13.76 22.62
N GLU A 325 8.96 13.27 22.79
CA GLU A 325 10.07 13.41 21.83
C GLU A 325 10.11 12.28 20.77
N ASN A 326 9.30 11.23 20.94
CA ASN A 326 9.27 10.10 20.02
C ASN A 326 8.27 10.37 18.89
N GLU A 327 8.79 10.55 17.67
CA GLU A 327 7.99 10.78 16.46
C GLU A 327 7.18 9.53 16.09
N GLY A 328 5.86 9.72 15.91
CA GLY A 328 4.94 8.68 15.49
C GLY A 328 4.98 8.44 13.98
N VAL A 329 4.62 7.22 13.57
CA VAL A 329 4.50 6.86 12.14
C VAL A 329 3.25 7.48 11.52
N PHE A 330 2.16 7.58 12.29
CA PHE A 330 0.85 8.04 11.84
C PHE A 330 0.44 9.30 12.59
N THR A 331 -0.49 10.05 11.98
CA THR A 331 -1.16 11.14 12.69
C THR A 331 -2.24 10.58 13.63
N ALA A 332 -2.55 11.27 14.73
CA ALA A 332 -3.59 10.83 15.65
C ALA A 332 -4.93 10.72 14.91
N ASP A 333 -5.71 9.67 15.21
CA ASP A 333 -6.99 9.35 14.57
C ASP A 333 -6.92 8.98 13.08
N GLU A 334 -5.72 8.78 12.52
CA GLU A 334 -5.53 8.26 11.17
C GLU A 334 -5.71 6.74 11.11
N GLU A 335 -6.19 6.22 9.98
CA GLU A 335 -6.26 4.78 9.73
C GLU A 335 -4.86 4.19 9.52
N THR A 336 -4.51 3.20 10.32
CA THR A 336 -3.21 2.50 10.26
C THR A 336 -3.16 1.51 9.10
N ASP A 337 -1.98 0.94 8.84
CA ASP A 337 -1.81 -0.13 7.85
C ASP A 337 -2.57 -1.43 8.19
N ASP A 338 -2.96 -1.61 9.46
CA ASP A 338 -3.72 -2.77 9.94
C ASP A 338 -5.22 -2.49 10.07
N TYR A 339 -5.70 -1.41 9.43
CA TYR A 339 -7.10 -0.94 9.49
C TYR A 339 -7.57 -0.59 10.91
N GLY A 340 -6.63 -0.22 11.78
CA GLY A 340 -6.89 0.30 13.13
C GLY A 340 -6.90 1.83 13.16
N ILE A 341 -7.24 2.41 14.31
CA ILE A 341 -7.16 3.86 14.54
C ILE A 341 -5.87 4.17 15.31
N ALA A 342 -5.02 5.00 14.72
CA ALA A 342 -3.75 5.41 15.31
C ALA A 342 -3.99 6.12 16.65
N SER A 343 -3.39 5.56 17.71
CA SER A 343 -3.57 6.05 19.08
C SER A 343 -2.28 5.91 19.89
N SER A 344 -2.16 6.70 20.96
CA SER A 344 -0.99 6.66 21.86
C SER A 344 -0.87 5.35 22.66
N SER A 345 -1.92 4.51 22.65
CA SER A 345 -1.94 3.15 23.20
C SER A 345 -1.31 2.11 22.29
N LEU A 346 -1.03 2.44 21.02
CA LEU A 346 -0.47 1.51 20.05
C LEU A 346 1.01 1.81 19.77
N LEU A 347 1.76 0.75 19.51
CA LEU A 347 3.06 0.78 18.86
C LEU A 347 2.90 0.30 17.41
N ALA A 348 3.66 0.91 16.50
CA ALA A 348 3.73 0.50 15.11
C ALA A 348 5.00 -0.33 14.89
N LEU A 349 4.85 -1.65 14.74
CA LEU A 349 5.94 -2.53 14.34
C LEU A 349 6.18 -2.38 12.84
N LYS A 350 7.28 -1.72 12.48
CA LYS A 350 7.72 -1.60 11.09
C LYS A 350 8.37 -2.91 10.66
N ILE A 351 7.80 -3.51 9.62
CA ILE A 351 8.34 -4.70 8.96
C ILE A 351 8.96 -4.26 7.64
N SER A 352 10.27 -4.45 7.46
CA SER A 352 10.95 -4.08 6.22
C SER A 352 10.46 -4.91 5.01
N PRO A 353 10.79 -4.52 3.77
CA PRO A 353 10.71 -5.43 2.63
C PRO A 353 11.56 -6.68 2.88
N GLY A 354 11.15 -7.81 2.32
CA GLY A 354 11.80 -9.10 2.54
C GLY A 354 11.14 -10.22 1.74
N LYS A 355 11.69 -11.43 1.84
CA LYS A 355 11.16 -12.62 1.17
C LYS A 355 11.32 -13.85 2.06
N ALA A 356 10.22 -14.56 2.26
CA ALA A 356 10.16 -15.77 3.05
C ALA A 356 9.29 -16.83 2.38
N TYR A 357 9.47 -18.07 2.82
CA TYR A 357 8.61 -19.20 2.51
C TYR A 357 8.00 -19.67 3.82
N VAL A 358 6.67 -19.65 3.88
CA VAL A 358 5.89 -20.09 5.03
C VAL A 358 4.92 -21.15 4.55
N LYS A 359 5.00 -22.36 5.13
CA LYS A 359 4.32 -23.56 4.64
C LYS A 359 4.61 -23.84 3.16
N GLY A 360 5.81 -23.47 2.72
CA GLY A 360 6.26 -23.57 1.33
C GLY A 360 5.65 -22.55 0.36
N TYR A 361 4.71 -21.70 0.81
CA TYR A 361 4.22 -20.59 0.00
C TYR A 361 5.17 -19.41 0.08
N GLU A 362 5.46 -18.83 -1.07
CA GLU A 362 6.31 -17.65 -1.16
C GLU A 362 5.54 -16.40 -0.72
N ILE A 363 6.13 -15.65 0.21
CA ILE A 363 5.67 -14.34 0.64
C ILE A 363 6.78 -13.33 0.36
N GLU A 364 6.53 -12.39 -0.55
CA GLU A 364 7.42 -11.27 -0.84
C GLU A 364 6.74 -9.94 -0.48
N LYS A 365 7.43 -9.12 0.32
CA LYS A 365 7.05 -7.72 0.55
C LYS A 365 8.02 -6.80 -0.17
N ILE A 366 7.48 -5.90 -0.98
CA ILE A 366 8.26 -4.91 -1.75
C ILE A 366 8.35 -3.55 -1.06
N SER A 367 7.46 -3.28 -0.09
CA SER A 367 7.41 -2.07 0.72
C SER A 367 7.36 -2.41 2.20
N SER A 368 7.70 -1.44 3.05
CA SER A 368 7.54 -1.59 4.50
C SER A 368 6.07 -1.53 4.87
N THR A 369 5.65 -2.39 5.78
CA THR A 369 4.28 -2.41 6.32
C THR A 369 4.33 -2.26 7.82
N TYR A 370 3.39 -1.51 8.39
CA TYR A 370 3.28 -1.36 9.84
C TYR A 370 2.23 -2.32 10.40
N LYS A 371 2.56 -2.98 11.51
CA LYS A 371 1.62 -3.82 12.28
C LYS A 371 1.37 -3.20 13.63
N ASP A 372 0.10 -3.04 13.99
CA ASP A 372 -0.28 -2.43 15.26
C ASP A 372 -0.10 -3.42 16.43
N ILE A 373 0.50 -2.94 17.51
CA ILE A 373 0.73 -3.71 18.74
C ILE A 373 0.25 -2.88 19.93
N ASN A 374 -0.56 -3.49 20.79
CA ASN A 374 -1.00 -2.85 22.03
C ASN A 374 0.16 -2.66 23.01
N LYS A 375 0.30 -1.45 23.55
CA LYS A 375 1.24 -1.19 24.65
C LYS A 375 0.79 -1.92 25.90
N ALA A 376 1.75 -2.49 26.64
CA ALA A 376 1.51 -2.97 27.99
C ALA A 376 1.16 -1.76 28.89
N ARG A 377 -0.11 -1.66 29.29
CA ARG A 377 -0.65 -0.63 30.19
C ARG A 377 -1.20 -1.22 31.50
N ALA A 378 -1.13 -2.54 31.66
CA ALA A 378 -1.57 -3.19 32.86
C ALA A 378 -0.64 -2.80 34.02
N ILE A 379 -1.23 -2.27 35.08
CA ILE A 379 -0.53 -2.03 36.35
C ILE A 379 -0.88 -3.17 37.30
N GLU A 380 0.15 -3.76 37.90
CA GLU A 380 -0.02 -4.68 39.03
C GLU A 380 0.40 -3.95 40.30
N ASN A 381 -0.55 -3.74 41.21
CA ASN A 381 -0.27 -3.11 42.50
C ASN A 381 0.16 -4.18 43.50
N VAL A 382 1.46 -4.24 43.81
CA VAL A 382 1.97 -5.07 44.90
C VAL A 382 1.86 -4.28 46.21
N ASN A 383 0.93 -4.67 47.08
CA ASN A 383 0.80 -4.08 48.42
C ASN A 383 1.78 -4.77 49.39
N ALA A 384 2.52 -3.98 50.19
CA ALA A 384 3.58 -4.45 51.11
C ALA A 384 4.81 -5.13 50.46
N GLY A 385 5.17 -4.73 49.23
CA GLY A 385 6.46 -5.10 48.64
C GLY A 385 7.63 -4.46 49.39
N VAL A 386 8.43 -5.26 50.10
CA VAL A 386 9.66 -4.76 50.73
C VAL A 386 10.71 -4.55 49.63
N SER A 387 10.93 -3.31 49.21
CA SER A 387 12.07 -2.93 48.37
C SER A 387 13.27 -2.64 49.27
N PRO A 388 14.31 -3.48 49.33
CA PRO A 388 15.49 -3.19 50.12
C PRO A 388 16.22 -1.99 49.50
N TRP A 389 16.21 -0.87 50.19
CA TRP A 389 17.08 0.26 49.87
C TRP A 389 18.45 0.01 50.48
N LEU A 390 19.52 0.11 49.68
CA LEU A 390 20.88 0.02 50.18
C LEU A 390 21.24 1.34 50.88
N MET A 391 21.31 1.28 52.22
CA MET A 391 21.88 2.34 53.03
C MET A 391 23.35 2.50 52.61
N GLY A 392 23.72 3.68 52.10
CA GLY A 392 25.05 3.95 51.53
C GLY A 392 26.17 3.91 52.58
N ASN A 393 26.92 5.01 52.72
CA ASN A 393 27.92 5.09 53.78
C ASN A 393 27.21 5.10 55.15
N TYR A 394 27.60 4.18 56.04
CA TYR A 394 27.05 4.06 57.39
C TYR A 394 28.16 4.15 58.44
N ALA A 395 27.82 4.66 59.63
CA ALA A 395 28.64 4.55 60.82
C ALA A 395 28.06 3.46 61.74
N LEU A 396 28.94 2.65 62.33
CA LEU A 396 28.52 1.70 63.36
C LEU A 396 28.45 2.43 64.70
N ILE A 397 27.25 2.47 65.28
CA ILE A 397 27.00 3.08 66.58
C ILE A 397 26.68 2.02 67.63
N THR A 398 27.13 2.26 68.86
CA THR A 398 26.89 1.41 70.03
C THR A 398 26.48 2.30 71.20
N LYS A 399 25.83 1.74 72.23
CA LYS A 399 25.33 2.50 73.38
C LYS A 399 24.40 3.65 72.95
N VAL A 400 23.37 3.30 72.19
CA VAL A 400 22.39 4.25 71.66
C VAL A 400 21.41 4.61 72.77
N TYR A 401 21.38 5.88 73.16
CA TYR A 401 20.51 6.40 74.21
C TYR A 401 19.33 7.18 73.62
N GLY A 402 18.37 6.45 73.04
CA GLY A 402 17.32 7.01 72.18
C GLY A 402 17.77 7.11 70.73
N THR A 403 16.82 6.96 69.80
CA THR A 403 17.08 7.09 68.36
C THR A 403 17.00 8.56 67.95
N PRO A 404 17.87 9.03 67.03
CA PRO A 404 17.66 10.32 66.40
C PRO A 404 16.31 10.34 65.67
N ASP A 405 15.71 11.51 65.57
CA ASP A 405 14.49 11.68 64.80
C ASP A 405 14.80 11.60 63.31
N ILE A 406 14.28 10.55 62.67
CA ILE A 406 14.54 10.19 61.27
C ILE A 406 13.28 10.35 60.39
N ASP A 407 12.21 10.96 60.91
CA ASP A 407 10.97 11.18 60.17
C ASP A 407 10.40 12.59 60.42
N PHE A 408 9.31 12.92 59.72
CA PHE A 408 8.54 14.15 59.93
C PHE A 408 7.65 14.00 61.16
N VAL A 409 8.12 14.46 62.32
CA VAL A 409 7.26 14.53 63.52
C VAL A 409 6.33 15.74 63.43
N SER A 410 5.02 15.48 63.45
CA SER A 410 3.97 16.51 63.37
C SER A 410 4.13 17.54 64.49
N GLY A 411 4.38 18.81 64.12
CA GLY A 411 4.56 19.93 65.05
C GLY A 411 6.00 20.46 65.13
N GLU A 412 6.96 19.81 64.46
CA GLU A 412 8.35 20.29 64.35
C GLU A 412 8.67 20.80 62.94
N LEU A 413 9.45 21.89 62.85
CA LEU A 413 9.71 22.62 61.60
C LEU A 413 10.84 22.01 60.75
N VAL A 414 11.65 21.09 61.28
CA VAL A 414 12.83 20.54 60.59
C VAL A 414 12.95 19.03 60.83
N ALA A 415 12.63 18.23 59.81
CA ALA A 415 12.93 16.79 59.80
C ALA A 415 14.45 16.54 59.66
N TYR A 416 14.94 15.42 60.21
CA TYR A 416 16.36 15.04 60.24
C TYR A 416 17.24 16.07 60.97
N LYS A 417 17.06 16.16 62.29
CA LYS A 417 17.84 17.07 63.14
C LYS A 417 19.34 16.77 63.04
N GLU A 418 20.14 17.82 63.17
CA GLU A 418 21.60 17.72 63.14
C GLU A 418 22.11 16.97 64.37
N VAL A 419 22.92 15.94 64.11
CA VAL A 419 23.65 15.18 65.12
C VAL A 419 25.10 15.64 65.12
N GLN A 420 25.57 16.10 66.27
CA GLN A 420 26.95 16.52 66.46
C GLN A 420 27.83 15.31 66.77
N LEU A 421 28.95 15.20 66.07
CA LEU A 421 29.95 14.16 66.25
C LEU A 421 31.09 14.69 67.12
N TYR A 422 31.54 13.88 68.06
CA TYR A 422 32.62 14.18 69.00
C TYR A 422 33.71 13.10 68.94
N ASP A 423 34.94 13.46 69.32
CA ASP A 423 36.09 12.54 69.30
C ASP A 423 36.09 11.47 70.42
N THR A 424 35.22 11.63 71.42
CA THR A 424 35.19 10.79 72.62
C THR A 424 33.81 10.15 72.81
N LEU A 425 33.78 8.85 73.12
CA LEU A 425 32.54 8.10 73.34
C LEU A 425 31.80 8.58 74.59
N THR A 426 30.49 8.77 74.48
CA THR A 426 29.63 9.13 75.61
C THR A 426 29.39 7.90 76.51
N SER A 427 29.44 8.12 77.83
CA SER A 427 29.22 7.07 78.84
C SER A 427 27.89 7.22 79.59
N THR A 428 27.31 8.43 79.57
CA THR A 428 26.06 8.78 80.26
C THR A 428 25.10 9.44 79.27
N ARG A 429 23.81 9.11 79.37
CA ARG A 429 22.75 9.70 78.55
C ARG A 429 22.71 11.23 78.73
N GLY A 430 22.62 11.98 77.63
CA GLY A 430 22.36 13.42 77.64
C GLY A 430 23.56 14.33 77.91
N SER A 431 24.78 13.79 78.06
CA SER A 431 26.02 14.57 78.20
C SER A 431 26.91 14.44 76.97
N THR A 432 27.38 15.56 76.43
CA THR A 432 28.43 15.57 75.41
C THR A 432 29.79 15.26 76.06
N SER A 433 30.67 14.57 75.34
CA SER A 433 32.02 14.22 75.81
C SER A 433 33.02 14.46 74.69
N GLY A 434 34.16 15.06 75.01
CA GLY A 434 35.23 15.34 74.03
C GLY A 434 35.07 16.63 73.23
N THR A 435 35.88 16.79 72.18
CA THR A 435 35.87 17.95 71.29
C THR A 435 34.96 17.69 70.10
N HIS A 436 34.21 18.72 69.66
CA HIS A 436 33.35 18.64 68.47
C HIS A 436 34.20 18.45 67.21
N ILE A 437 33.97 17.37 66.48
CA ILE A 437 34.73 17.01 65.27
C ILE A 437 33.94 17.20 63.98
N GLY A 438 32.62 17.43 64.07
CA GLY A 438 31.78 17.68 62.90
C GLY A 438 30.31 17.44 63.18
N SER A 439 29.49 17.61 62.16
CA SER A 439 28.05 17.43 62.24
C SER A 439 27.54 16.56 61.09
N ALA A 440 26.57 15.71 61.38
CA ALA A 440 25.93 14.82 60.43
C ALA A 440 24.41 14.84 60.60
N ARG A 441 23.69 14.26 59.64
CA ARG A 441 22.26 13.99 59.76
C ARG A 441 22.03 12.51 59.50
N VAL A 442 21.36 11.85 60.43
CA VAL A 442 21.06 10.42 60.34
C VAL A 442 19.82 10.23 59.49
N ARG A 443 19.94 9.50 58.38
CA ARG A 443 18.81 9.27 57.46
C ARG A 443 18.01 8.01 57.80
N ALA A 444 18.67 7.01 58.37
CA ALA A 444 18.04 5.77 58.78
C ALA A 444 18.94 5.09 59.82
N ILE A 445 18.35 4.26 60.68
CA ILE A 445 19.06 3.45 61.65
C ILE A 445 18.61 2.00 61.51
N GLU A 446 19.54 1.08 61.30
CA GLU A 446 19.28 -0.35 61.10
C GLU A 446 20.05 -1.15 62.16
N TYR A 447 19.41 -2.17 62.73
CA TYR A 447 20.09 -3.10 63.63
C TYR A 447 21.13 -3.92 62.85
N TYR A 448 22.35 -4.03 63.38
CA TYR A 448 23.43 -4.79 62.75
C TYR A 448 23.71 -6.12 63.45
N SER A 449 23.96 -6.09 64.77
CA SER A 449 24.28 -7.30 65.56
C SER A 449 24.15 -7.05 67.07
N GLY A 450 24.02 -8.13 67.89
CA GLY A 450 23.93 -8.06 69.36
C GLY A 450 22.65 -8.68 69.95
N THR A 451 22.41 -8.51 71.26
CA THR A 451 21.19 -9.03 71.91
C THR A 451 20.04 -8.02 71.78
N THR A 452 19.00 -8.36 71.04
CA THR A 452 17.81 -7.50 70.83
C THR A 452 17.02 -7.36 72.14
N GLY A 453 16.94 -6.14 72.67
CA GLY A 453 16.11 -5.77 73.81
C GLY A 453 15.17 -4.62 73.48
N ALA A 454 13.91 -4.70 73.91
CA ALA A 454 12.82 -3.76 73.59
C ALA A 454 12.79 -2.49 74.47
N ALA A 455 13.96 -1.94 74.81
CA ALA A 455 14.06 -0.71 75.61
C ALA A 455 14.68 0.43 74.79
N SER A 456 14.29 1.68 75.07
CA SER A 456 14.76 2.87 74.33
C SER A 456 16.26 3.17 74.49
N ASP A 457 16.94 2.45 75.40
CA ASP A 457 18.39 2.48 75.59
C ASP A 457 18.96 1.11 75.29
N ASN A 458 19.89 1.05 74.35
CA ASN A 458 20.57 -0.19 74.01
C ASN A 458 22.08 -0.05 74.20
N LEU A 459 22.59 -0.65 75.28
CA LEU A 459 24.00 -0.61 75.67
C LEU A 459 24.84 -1.74 75.08
N ALA A 460 24.20 -2.74 74.46
CA ALA A 460 24.85 -4.00 74.09
C ALA A 460 24.78 -4.34 72.58
N SER A 461 23.88 -3.71 71.82
CA SER A 461 23.75 -3.94 70.37
C SER A 461 24.45 -2.86 69.54
N GLN A 462 24.80 -3.25 68.31
CA GLN A 462 25.36 -2.37 67.30
C GLN A 462 24.31 -2.05 66.24
N TYR A 463 24.28 -0.79 65.80
CA TYR A 463 23.39 -0.30 64.75
C TYR A 463 24.21 0.36 63.64
N LYS A 464 23.72 0.33 62.41
CA LYS A 464 24.19 1.15 61.29
C LYS A 464 23.35 2.43 61.26
N ALA A 465 23.98 3.59 61.25
CA ALA A 465 23.33 4.90 61.13
C ALA A 465 23.97 5.77 60.07
#